data_AF-A0A699R8S3-F1
#
_entry.id   AF-A0A699R8S3-F1
#
_cell.length_a   1.000
_cell.length_b   1.000
_cell.length_c   1.000
_cell.angle_alpha   90.00
_cell.angle_beta   90.00
_cell.angle_gamma   90.00
#
_symmetry.space_group_name_H-M   'P 1'
#
loop_
_entity.id
_entity.type
_entity.pdbx_description
1 polymer ?
#
loop_
_entity_poly.entity_id
_entity_poly.type
_entity_poly.pdbx_seq_one_letter_code
_entity_poly.pdbx_strand_id
1 'polypeptide(L)'
;MAPKRTIRSTQVPPVTPALTATTTTVTEAQLQALINQGVAAAMAEAEASRVRNGYGSNGSGPRLAQAVRECTYPDFLKCQPLNFKGTEGVIRLTQWFEKMEFVFNISNCTAACQVKYAVCALQRVALTWWNSHVKTVTLEVA
;
A
#
# COMPACT_ATOMS: atom_id res chain seq x y z
N MET A 1 38.88 -0.55 -77.76
CA MET A 1 39.21 -1.62 -76.80
C MET A 1 38.28 -1.50 -75.62
N ALA A 2 37.49 -2.54 -75.36
CA ALA A 2 36.59 -2.66 -74.20
C ALA A 2 37.28 -3.42 -73.07
N PRO A 3 36.78 -3.31 -71.82
CA PRO A 3 36.77 -4.47 -70.93
C PRO A 3 35.34 -4.92 -70.60
N LYS A 4 35.20 -6.25 -70.56
CA LYS A 4 33.98 -7.03 -70.41
C LYS A 4 33.44 -7.05 -68.97
N ARG A 5 32.11 -6.86 -68.89
CA ARG A 5 31.07 -7.56 -68.10
C ARG A 5 31.42 -8.12 -66.70
N THR A 6 30.57 -7.78 -65.73
CA THR A 6 30.04 -8.73 -64.73
C THR A 6 28.55 -8.44 -64.52
N ILE A 7 27.73 -9.47 -64.72
CA ILE A 7 26.27 -9.46 -64.55
C ILE A 7 26.00 -9.88 -63.10
N ARG A 8 25.27 -9.05 -62.33
CA ARG A 8 24.66 -9.49 -61.08
C ARG A 8 23.16 -9.20 -61.13
N SER A 9 22.42 -10.28 -61.36
CA SER A 9 20.97 -10.37 -61.16
C SER A 9 20.63 -9.89 -59.75
N THR A 10 19.72 -8.92 -59.63
CA THR A 10 19.03 -8.66 -58.37
C THR A 10 17.55 -8.57 -58.70
N GLN A 11 16.89 -9.70 -58.45
CA GLN A 11 15.46 -9.92 -58.52
C GLN A 11 14.73 -8.91 -57.63
N VAL A 12 13.77 -8.18 -58.19
CA VAL A 12 12.88 -7.29 -57.45
C VAL A 12 11.87 -8.15 -56.70
N PRO A 13 11.76 -8.06 -55.36
CA PRO A 13 10.74 -8.80 -54.62
C PRO A 13 9.33 -8.24 -54.87
N PRO A 14 8.28 -9.07 -54.75
CA PRO A 14 6.90 -8.68 -55.04
C PRO A 14 6.38 -7.67 -54.01
N VAL A 15 5.61 -6.69 -54.48
CA VAL A 15 4.94 -5.68 -53.65
C VAL A 15 3.93 -6.39 -52.75
N THR A 16 4.20 -6.41 -51.44
CA THR A 16 3.30 -6.96 -50.43
C THR A 16 2.27 -5.89 -50.05
N PRO A 17 0.95 -6.16 -50.04
CA PRO A 17 -0.03 -5.19 -49.58
C PRO A 17 0.21 -4.90 -48.09
N ALA A 18 0.31 -3.61 -47.75
CA ALA A 18 0.55 -3.15 -46.39
C ALA A 18 -0.55 -3.67 -45.45
N LEU A 19 -0.13 -4.37 -44.39
CA LEU A 19 -1.01 -4.75 -43.28
C LEU A 19 -1.51 -3.45 -42.64
N THR A 20 -2.82 -3.18 -42.74
CA THR A 20 -3.43 -2.03 -42.09
C THR A 20 -3.37 -2.27 -40.59
N ALA A 21 -2.40 -1.65 -39.91
CA ALA A 21 -2.34 -1.68 -38.45
C ALA A 21 -3.52 -0.87 -37.91
N THR A 22 -4.55 -1.55 -37.39
CA THR A 22 -5.61 -0.90 -36.63
C THR A 22 -5.04 -0.45 -35.29
N THR A 23 -4.62 0.81 -35.22
CA THR A 23 -4.23 1.45 -33.95
C THR A 23 -5.46 1.52 -33.05
N THR A 24 -5.56 0.57 -32.11
CA THR A 24 -6.59 0.60 -31.07
C THR A 24 -6.18 1.66 -30.06
N THR A 25 -6.79 2.84 -30.15
CA THR A 25 -6.60 3.91 -29.18
C THR A 25 -7.33 3.55 -27.89
N VAL A 26 -6.60 2.99 -26.93
CA VAL A 26 -7.13 2.74 -25.58
C VAL A 26 -7.22 4.07 -24.86
N THR A 27 -8.42 4.44 -24.43
CA THR A 27 -8.63 5.70 -23.69
C THR A 27 -8.31 5.52 -22.21
N GLU A 28 -7.96 6.61 -21.53
CA GLU A 28 -7.70 6.61 -20.09
C GLU A 28 -8.89 6.08 -19.28
N ALA A 29 -10.11 6.40 -19.70
CA ALA A 29 -11.33 5.87 -19.09
C ALA A 29 -11.44 4.34 -19.22
N GLN A 30 -10.99 3.76 -20.33
CA GLN A 30 -10.97 2.30 -20.52
C GLN A 30 -9.92 1.64 -19.62
N LEU A 31 -8.75 2.27 -19.45
CA LEU A 31 -7.73 1.82 -18.50
C LEU A 31 -8.25 1.86 -17.06
N GLN A 32 -8.89 2.96 -16.66
CA GLN A 32 -9.47 3.08 -15.32
C GLN A 32 -10.59 2.06 -15.08
N ALA A 33 -11.43 1.79 -16.08
CA ALA A 33 -12.48 0.79 -15.99
C ALA A 33 -11.90 -0.62 -15.81
N LEU A 34 -10.83 -0.97 -16.54
CA LEU A 34 -10.15 -2.26 -16.40
C LEU A 34 -9.51 -2.44 -15.02
N ILE A 35 -8.90 -1.38 -14.47
CA ILE A 35 -8.34 -1.39 -13.12
C ILE A 35 -9.44 -1.62 -12.08
N ASN A 36 -10.53 -0.85 -12.16
CA ASN A 36 -11.65 -0.97 -11.23
C ASN A 36 -12.29 -2.37 -11.31
N GLN A 37 -12.42 -2.93 -12.52
CA GLN A 37 -12.93 -4.27 -12.74
C GLN A 37 -12.00 -5.34 -12.14
N GLY A 38 -10.68 -5.20 -12.30
CA GLY A 38 -9.69 -6.11 -11.71
C GLY A 38 -9.72 -6.09 -10.18
N VAL A 39 -9.84 -4.90 -9.57
CA VAL A 39 -9.98 -4.75 -8.11
C VAL A 39 -11.26 -5.39 -7.60
N ALA A 40 -12.40 -5.14 -8.27
CA ALA A 40 -13.68 -5.74 -7.89
C ALA A 40 -13.65 -7.27 -7.98
N ALA A 41 -13.04 -7.82 -9.04
CA ALA A 41 -12.88 -9.27 -9.21
C ALA A 41 -12.01 -9.90 -8.11
N ALA A 42 -10.87 -9.27 -7.78
CA ALA A 42 -9.99 -9.75 -6.71
C ALA A 42 -10.67 -9.72 -5.32
N MET A 43 -11.48 -8.70 -5.04
CA MET A 43 -12.27 -8.65 -3.80
C MET A 43 -13.33 -9.76 -3.74
N ALA A 44 -14.06 -9.99 -4.84
CA ALA A 44 -15.05 -11.06 -4.91
C ALA A 44 -14.42 -12.46 -4.77
N GLU A 45 -13.24 -12.69 -5.33
CA GLU A 45 -12.50 -13.95 -5.21
C GLU A 45 -11.98 -14.17 -3.78
N ALA A 46 -11.54 -13.11 -3.10
CA ALA A 46 -11.16 -13.17 -1.70
C ALA A 46 -12.36 -13.53 -0.80
N GLU A 47 -13.55 -12.98 -1.06
CA GLU A 47 -14.78 -13.36 -0.34
C GLU A 47 -15.20 -14.81 -0.62
N ALA A 48 -15.17 -15.24 -1.88
CA ALA A 48 -15.51 -16.61 -2.26
C ALA A 48 -14.54 -17.64 -1.64
N SER A 49 -13.26 -17.29 -1.51
CA SER A 49 -12.25 -18.12 -0.85
C SER A 49 -12.49 -18.28 0.65
N ARG A 50 -13.07 -17.28 1.32
CA ARG A 50 -13.47 -17.36 2.74
C ARG A 50 -14.61 -18.35 2.97
N VAL A 51 -15.53 -18.47 2.01
CA VAL A 51 -16.67 -19.40 2.07
C VAL A 51 -16.24 -20.85 1.82
N ARG A 52 -15.21 -21.08 1.00
CA ARG A 52 -14.75 -22.43 0.61
C ARG A 52 -14.02 -23.20 1.72
N ASN A 53 -13.36 -22.51 2.66
CA ASN A 53 -12.55 -23.15 3.71
C ASN A 53 -13.37 -23.69 4.89
N GLY A 54 -14.61 -24.10 4.62
CA GLY A 54 -15.58 -24.52 5.61
C GLY A 54 -15.71 -26.03 5.82
N TYR A 55 -14.65 -26.86 5.76
CA TYR A 55 -14.78 -28.27 6.19
C TYR A 55 -13.46 -28.97 6.59
N GLY A 56 -13.44 -29.53 7.80
CA GLY A 56 -12.47 -30.50 8.36
C GLY A 56 -11.11 -29.92 8.78
N SER A 57 -10.52 -30.15 9.96
CA SER A 57 -10.66 -31.19 10.97
C SER A 57 -10.10 -30.69 12.31
N ASN A 58 -10.89 -30.85 13.37
CA ASN A 58 -10.52 -31.17 14.76
C ASN A 58 -9.40 -30.39 15.46
N GLY A 59 -9.77 -29.26 16.07
CA GLY A 59 -9.07 -28.61 17.18
C GLY A 59 -10.02 -27.63 17.88
N SER A 60 -10.30 -27.87 19.16
CA SER A 60 -11.36 -27.25 19.96
C SER A 60 -11.37 -25.72 20.00
N GLY A 61 -12.51 -25.11 19.67
CA GLY A 61 -12.85 -23.72 20.03
C GLY A 61 -14.07 -23.20 19.26
N PRO A 62 -14.94 -22.35 19.85
CA PRO A 62 -16.06 -21.76 19.12
C PRO A 62 -15.49 -20.94 17.96
N ARG A 63 -16.06 -21.10 16.76
CA ARG A 63 -15.83 -20.19 15.63
C ARG A 63 -16.37 -18.82 16.01
N LEU A 64 -15.58 -18.07 16.76
CA LEU A 64 -15.79 -16.65 16.99
C LEU A 64 -15.80 -16.03 15.60
N ALA A 65 -16.94 -15.44 15.23
CA ALA A 65 -17.00 -14.37 14.24
C ALA A 65 -15.71 -13.58 14.38
N GLN A 66 -14.82 -13.63 13.38
CA GLN A 66 -13.41 -13.30 13.50
C GLN A 66 -13.25 -12.11 14.43
N ALA A 67 -12.93 -12.40 15.70
CA ALA A 67 -12.91 -11.38 16.71
C ALA A 67 -11.90 -10.37 16.17
N VAL A 68 -12.35 -9.15 15.91
CA VAL A 68 -11.47 -8.07 15.45
C VAL A 68 -10.41 -7.99 16.52
N ARG A 69 -9.24 -8.58 16.25
CA ARG A 69 -8.18 -8.68 17.23
C ARG A 69 -7.72 -7.26 17.43
N GLU A 70 -7.99 -6.73 18.61
CA GLU A 70 -7.56 -5.39 18.94
C GLU A 70 -6.02 -5.33 18.89
N CYS A 71 -5.49 -4.31 18.23
CA CYS A 71 -4.06 -4.02 18.15
C CYS A 71 -3.40 -4.05 19.53
N THR A 72 -2.38 -4.88 19.67
CA THR A 72 -1.53 -4.86 20.87
C THR A 72 -0.32 -3.96 20.63
N TYR A 73 0.30 -3.46 21.71
CA TYR A 73 1.53 -2.68 21.60
C TYR A 73 2.67 -3.42 20.85
N PRO A 74 2.90 -4.74 21.05
CA PRO A 74 3.82 -5.50 20.21
C PRO A 74 3.47 -5.50 18.72
N ASP A 75 2.18 -5.52 18.36
CA ASP A 75 1.76 -5.47 16.95
C ASP A 75 2.08 -4.11 16.32
N PHE A 76 1.90 -3.01 17.08
CA PHE A 76 2.36 -1.68 16.71
C PHE A 76 3.90 -1.64 16.49
N LEU A 77 4.69 -2.21 17.41
CA LEU A 77 6.16 -2.20 17.31
C LEU A 77 6.69 -3.02 16.13
N LYS A 78 6.04 -4.15 15.78
CA LYS A 78 6.42 -4.96 14.61
C LYS A 78 6.34 -4.17 13.29
N CYS A 79 5.46 -3.16 13.21
CA CYS A 79 5.32 -2.29 12.04
C CYS A 79 6.40 -1.18 11.97
N GLN A 80 7.33 -1.15 12.93
CA GLN A 80 8.47 -0.24 12.98
C GLN A 80 8.03 1.23 12.89
N PRO A 81 7.41 1.76 13.97
CA PRO A 81 7.03 3.16 14.03
C PRO A 81 8.25 4.07 13.87
N LEU A 82 8.07 5.20 13.20
CA LEU A 82 9.12 6.20 13.07
C LEU A 82 9.25 6.98 14.37
N ASN A 83 10.47 7.24 14.82
CA ASN A 83 10.72 8.09 15.98
C ASN A 83 10.81 9.57 15.57
N PHE A 84 10.41 10.47 16.47
CA PHE A 84 10.51 11.93 16.28
C PHE A 84 11.15 12.61 17.49
N LYS A 85 12.25 13.35 17.28
CA LYS A 85 13.00 14.01 18.37
C LYS A 85 12.51 15.42 18.67
N GLY A 86 11.79 16.05 17.74
CA GLY A 86 11.26 17.41 17.87
C GLY A 86 12.16 18.51 17.31
N THR A 87 13.29 18.17 16.71
CA THR A 87 14.27 19.15 16.17
C THR A 87 14.43 19.06 14.66
N GLU A 88 13.79 18.09 14.02
CA GLU A 88 14.00 17.74 12.61
C GLU A 88 13.16 18.58 11.63
N GLY A 89 12.33 19.50 12.14
CA GLY A 89 11.52 20.41 11.33
C GLY A 89 10.24 19.81 10.75
N VAL A 90 9.50 20.63 10.00
CA VAL A 90 8.14 20.32 9.52
C VAL A 90 8.08 19.14 8.56
N ILE A 91 9.07 18.99 7.68
CA ILE A 91 9.12 17.87 6.72
C ILE A 91 9.18 16.54 7.47
N ARG A 92 10.03 16.45 8.49
CA ARG A 92 10.15 15.23 9.28
C ARG A 92 8.93 14.98 10.15
N LEU A 93 8.30 16.04 10.64
CA LEU A 93 7.04 15.96 11.37
C LEU A 93 5.92 15.39 10.49
N THR A 94 5.78 15.86 9.25
CA THR A 94 4.80 15.33 8.29
C THR A 94 5.05 13.85 8.01
N GLN A 95 6.29 13.47 7.71
CA GLN A 95 6.66 12.06 7.50
C GLN A 95 6.36 11.18 8.71
N TRP A 96 6.52 11.72 9.92
CA TRP A 96 6.17 11.01 11.14
C TRP A 96 4.68 10.75 11.23
N PHE A 97 3.83 11.76 10.98
CA PHE A 97 2.37 11.57 10.97
C PHE A 97 1.93 10.53 9.93
N GLU A 98 2.38 10.67 8.67
CA GLU A 98 2.05 9.73 7.59
C GLU A 98 2.44 8.29 7.94
N LYS A 99 3.63 8.10 8.52
CA LYS A 99 4.09 6.77 8.95
C LYS A 99 3.27 6.23 10.12
N MET A 100 2.87 7.09 11.06
CA MET A 100 2.08 6.69 12.22
C MET A 100 0.66 6.26 11.79
N GLU A 101 0.02 7.02 10.91
CA GLU A 101 -1.27 6.64 10.31
C GLU A 101 -1.20 5.29 9.59
N PHE A 102 -0.16 5.09 8.78
CA PHE A 102 0.07 3.81 8.11
C PHE A 102 0.27 2.67 9.11
N VAL A 103 1.09 2.86 10.14
CA VAL A 103 1.34 1.85 11.18
C VAL A 103 0.06 1.49 11.92
N PHE A 104 -0.79 2.46 12.28
CA PHE A 104 -2.06 2.20 12.95
C PHE A 104 -3.04 1.44 12.08
N ASN A 105 -3.08 1.74 10.79
CA ASN A 105 -3.92 1.03 9.84
C ASN A 105 -3.50 -0.44 9.71
N ILE A 106 -2.20 -0.70 9.50
CA ILE A 106 -1.67 -2.06 9.33
C ILE A 106 -1.81 -2.91 10.60
N SER A 107 -1.59 -2.31 11.78
CA SER A 107 -1.71 -3.02 13.06
C SER A 107 -3.15 -3.09 13.59
N ASN A 108 -4.13 -2.49 12.90
CA ASN A 108 -5.54 -2.38 13.31
C ASN A 108 -5.74 -1.72 14.70
N CYS A 109 -5.01 -0.63 14.98
CA CYS A 109 -5.18 0.06 16.27
C CYS A 109 -6.43 0.93 16.31
N THR A 110 -7.22 0.74 17.36
CA THR A 110 -8.37 1.58 17.69
C THR A 110 -7.90 2.99 18.04
N ALA A 111 -8.77 3.98 17.84
CA ALA A 111 -8.46 5.37 18.18
C ALA A 111 -8.00 5.54 19.64
N ALA A 112 -8.53 4.72 20.56
CA ALA A 112 -8.15 4.71 21.97
C ALA A 112 -6.69 4.31 22.24
N CYS A 113 -6.07 3.53 21.33
CA CYS A 113 -4.68 3.09 21.41
C CYS A 113 -3.71 4.02 20.69
N GLN A 114 -4.16 4.77 19.67
CA GLN A 114 -3.29 5.54 18.78
C GLN A 114 -2.39 6.52 19.53
N VAL A 115 -2.98 7.42 20.33
CA VAL A 115 -2.20 8.40 21.11
C VAL A 115 -1.26 7.70 22.10
N LYS A 116 -1.76 6.67 22.80
CA LYS A 116 -0.97 5.92 23.79
C LYS A 116 0.30 5.31 23.17
N TYR A 117 0.17 4.73 21.99
CA TYR A 117 1.29 4.09 21.30
C TYR A 117 2.16 5.11 20.55
N ALA A 118 1.58 6.19 20.02
CA ALA A 118 2.34 7.25 19.34
C ALA A 118 3.36 7.93 20.25
N VAL A 119 2.98 8.16 21.50
CA VAL A 119 3.87 8.82 22.47
C VAL A 119 5.15 8.02 22.71
N CYS A 120 5.11 6.68 22.58
CA CYS A 120 6.29 5.83 22.69
C CYS A 120 7.32 6.08 21.57
N ALA A 121 6.91 6.68 20.46
CA ALA A 121 7.79 7.04 19.34
C ALA A 121 8.30 8.50 19.44
N LEU A 122 7.86 9.27 20.43
CA LEU A 122 8.41 10.60 20.71
C LEU A 122 9.71 10.45 21.53
N GLN A 123 10.69 11.28 21.19
CA GLN A 123 11.99 11.30 21.87
C GLN A 123 12.42 12.73 22.19
N ARG A 124 13.37 12.87 23.12
CA ARG A 124 14.08 14.13 23.42
C ARG A 124 13.11 15.30 23.66
N VAL A 125 13.20 16.34 22.82
CA VAL A 125 12.46 17.59 22.98
C VAL A 125 10.96 17.34 22.79
N ALA A 126 10.58 16.51 21.83
CA ALA A 126 9.18 16.16 21.60
C ALA A 126 8.56 15.43 22.80
N LEU A 127 9.27 14.46 23.39
CA LEU A 127 8.79 13.75 24.58
C LEU A 127 8.70 14.69 25.80
N THR A 128 9.69 15.57 25.97
CA THR A 128 9.69 16.57 27.06
C THR A 128 8.50 17.51 26.93
N TRP A 129 8.22 18.00 25.73
CA TRP A 129 7.08 18.85 25.43
C TRP A 129 5.75 18.13 25.72
N TRP A 130 5.58 16.88 25.25
CA TRP A 130 4.37 16.09 25.51
C TRP A 130 4.10 15.92 27.01
N ASN A 131 5.14 15.57 27.78
CA ASN A 131 5.02 15.40 29.23
C ASN A 131 4.63 16.70 29.95
N SER A 132 5.11 17.85 29.47
CA SER A 132 4.68 19.15 30.00
C SER A 132 3.22 19.44 29.65
N HIS A 133 2.82 19.18 28.40
CA HIS A 133 1.46 19.43 27.93
C HIS A 133 0.42 18.62 28.71
N VAL A 134 0.66 17.32 28.91
CA VAL A 134 -0.23 16.45 29.69
C VAL A 134 -0.38 16.95 31.12
N LYS A 135 0.70 17.42 31.77
CA LYS A 135 0.63 17.99 33.13
C LYS A 135 -0.27 19.22 33.16
N THR A 136 -0.08 20.15 32.23
CA THR A 136 -0.88 21.39 32.17
C THR A 136 -2.36 21.08 31.95
N VAL A 137 -2.70 20.26 30.95
CA VAL A 137 -4.09 19.91 30.64
C VAL A 137 -4.77 19.16 31.78
N THR A 138 -4.03 18.29 32.50
CA THR A 138 -4.60 17.56 33.65
C THR A 138 -4.93 18.50 34.82
N LEU A 139 -4.12 19.55 35.02
CA LEU A 139 -4.35 20.54 36.09
C LEU A 139 -5.52 21.49 35.80
N GLU A 140 -5.85 21.73 34.53
CA GLU A 140 -7.00 22.58 34.15
C GLU A 140 -8.36 21.87 34.26
N VAL A 141 -8.36 20.53 34.35
CA VAL A 141 -9.58 19.70 34.41
C VAL A 141 -9.96 19.32 35.86
N ALA A 142 -9.08 19.57 36.83
CA ALA A 142 -9.29 19.30 38.26
C ALA A 142 -9.83 20.53 39.01
#